data_AF-K1UJQ8-F1
#
_entry.id   AF-K1UJQ8-F1
#
_cell.length_a   1.000
_cell.length_b   1.000
_cell.length_c   1.000
_cell.angle_alpha   90.00
_cell.angle_beta   90.00
_cell.angle_gamma   90.00
#
_symmetry.space_group_name_H-M   'P 1'
#
loop_
_entity.id
_entity.type
_entity.pdbx_description
1 polymer ?
#
loop_
_entity_poly.entity_id
_entity_poly.type
_entity_poly.pdbx_seq_one_letter_code
_entity_poly.pdbx_strand_id
1 'polypeptide(L)'
;GEIPLISHQNTENGVTRRIEHISNRRIFHYEETISLADRGVFYATTQNEDFHIGTRVKALVFKDGKKSENVRLFFSSAINKLQILFTDYSSNATDKLPKYKIQLPVLNGQIDYNFMESFIEELEAERIEELEAYLSVSGLKDTQLTADELSALDKLKSNKIFWKEYTIDQLFDIVTTAHRFDANKINIIENGRYPYIVRTSNNNGQRGF
;
A
#
# COMPACT_ATOMS: atom_id res chain seq x y z
N GLY A 1 11.66 -18.21 -5.66
CA GLY A 1 12.97 -17.57 -5.86
C GLY A 1 12.99 -16.23 -5.14
N GLU A 2 14.16 -15.63 -5.03
CA GLU A 2 14.40 -14.50 -4.12
C GLU A 2 14.44 -13.12 -4.79
N ILE A 3 14.34 -13.03 -6.10
CA ILE A 3 14.52 -11.76 -6.81
C ILE A 3 13.14 -11.18 -7.16
N PRO A 4 12.80 -9.95 -6.73
CA PRO A 4 11.54 -9.33 -7.11
C PRO A 4 11.44 -9.09 -8.61
N LEU A 5 10.26 -9.38 -9.17
CA LEU A 5 9.87 -9.02 -10.54
C LEU A 5 8.93 -7.82 -10.49
N ILE A 6 9.40 -6.68 -10.98
CA ILE A 6 8.64 -5.43 -11.02
C ILE A 6 7.79 -5.35 -12.27
N SER A 7 6.50 -5.05 -12.11
CA SER A 7 5.50 -4.91 -13.17
C SER A 7 4.76 -3.57 -13.07
N HIS A 8 3.83 -3.33 -13.99
CA HIS A 8 3.08 -2.08 -14.16
C HIS A 8 2.03 -1.76 -13.08
N GLN A 9 2.01 -2.48 -11.96
CA GLN A 9 1.09 -2.22 -10.86
C GLN A 9 1.61 -1.06 -10.00
N ASN A 10 0.70 -0.33 -9.34
CA ASN A 10 1.02 0.76 -8.42
C ASN A 10 0.94 0.37 -6.94
N THR A 11 0.67 -0.91 -6.66
CA THR A 11 0.71 -1.51 -5.32
C THR A 11 2.02 -2.26 -5.10
N GLU A 12 2.44 -2.40 -3.85
CA GLU A 12 3.64 -3.17 -3.46
C GLU A 12 4.91 -2.76 -4.22
N ASN A 13 5.09 -1.45 -4.46
CA ASN A 13 6.20 -0.89 -5.25
C ASN A 13 6.36 -1.51 -6.65
N GLY A 14 5.32 -2.14 -7.20
CA GLY A 14 5.35 -2.82 -8.49
C GLY A 14 5.70 -4.31 -8.42
N VAL A 15 6.01 -4.87 -7.24
CA VAL A 15 6.42 -6.27 -7.08
C VAL A 15 5.23 -7.20 -7.34
N THR A 16 5.29 -7.96 -8.44
CA THR A 16 4.20 -8.89 -8.81
C THR A 16 4.42 -10.32 -8.30
N ARG A 17 5.69 -10.70 -8.11
CA ARG A 17 6.14 -12.00 -7.61
C ARG A 17 7.64 -11.96 -7.37
N ARG A 18 8.15 -12.93 -6.61
CA ARG A 18 9.59 -13.20 -6.51
C ARG A 18 9.95 -14.40 -7.38
N ILE A 19 11.00 -14.28 -8.17
CA ILE A 19 11.45 -15.27 -9.15
C ILE A 19 12.87 -15.73 -8.85
N GLU A 20 13.24 -16.88 -9.40
CA GLU A 20 14.63 -17.31 -9.39
C GLU A 20 15.46 -16.45 -10.35
N HIS A 21 16.78 -16.47 -10.15
CA HIS A 21 17.71 -15.78 -11.03
C HIS A 21 17.59 -16.30 -12.47
N ILE A 22 17.38 -15.37 -13.41
CA ILE A 22 17.28 -15.70 -14.83
C ILE A 22 18.58 -15.27 -15.53
N SER A 23 19.46 -16.24 -15.83
CA SER A 23 20.81 -15.97 -16.33
C SER A 23 20.89 -15.19 -17.65
N ASN A 24 19.85 -15.23 -18.48
CA ASN A 24 19.78 -14.50 -19.75
C ASN A 24 18.97 -13.19 -19.65
N ARG A 25 18.67 -12.71 -18.44
CA ARG A 25 18.00 -11.42 -18.22
C ARG A 25 18.84 -10.50 -17.36
N ARG A 26 18.81 -9.22 -17.71
CA ARG A 26 19.46 -8.17 -16.93
C ARG A 26 18.83 -8.07 -15.55
N ILE A 27 19.68 -8.01 -14.54
CA ILE A 27 19.35 -7.57 -13.19
C ILE A 27 19.66 -6.07 -13.09
N PHE A 28 18.78 -5.34 -12.42
CA PHE A 28 18.94 -3.92 -12.16
C PHE A 28 19.35 -3.71 -10.71
N HIS A 29 20.47 -3.01 -10.52
CA HIS A 29 20.95 -2.67 -9.18
C HIS A 29 20.10 -1.57 -8.57
N TYR A 30 19.54 -1.84 -7.39
CA TYR A 30 18.52 -0.95 -6.80
C TYR A 30 19.06 0.43 -6.44
N GLU A 31 20.32 0.51 -5.99
CA GLU A 31 20.97 1.79 -5.67
C GLU A 31 21.15 2.69 -6.91
N GLU A 32 21.10 2.12 -8.11
CA GLU A 32 21.34 2.83 -9.37
C GLU A 32 20.08 2.99 -10.22
N THR A 33 18.95 2.39 -9.80
CA THR A 33 17.79 2.23 -10.69
C THR A 33 16.47 2.58 -10.00
N ILE A 34 15.65 3.39 -10.67
CA ILE A 34 14.23 3.57 -10.37
C ILE A 34 13.41 2.79 -11.40
N SER A 35 12.41 2.04 -10.97
CA SER A 35 11.44 1.39 -11.85
C SER A 35 10.27 2.33 -12.16
N LEU A 36 9.87 2.42 -13.43
CA LEU A 36 8.74 3.24 -13.87
C LEU A 36 7.74 2.37 -14.63
N ALA A 37 6.51 2.25 -14.10
CA ALA A 37 5.38 1.73 -14.85
C ALA A 37 4.95 2.76 -15.91
N ASP A 38 5.46 2.65 -17.14
CA ASP A 38 5.32 3.70 -18.18
C ASP A 38 4.02 3.62 -18.99
N ARG A 39 3.18 2.61 -18.73
CA ARG A 39 1.91 2.36 -19.43
C ARG A 39 0.76 2.16 -18.45
N GLY A 40 -0.34 2.89 -18.65
CA GLY A 40 -1.57 2.80 -17.87
C GLY A 40 -1.58 3.61 -16.57
N VAL A 41 -0.58 3.46 -15.70
CA VAL A 41 -0.56 4.12 -14.37
C VAL A 41 0.40 5.30 -14.28
N PHE A 42 1.52 5.28 -15.02
CA PHE A 42 2.63 6.24 -14.89
C PHE A 42 3.06 6.42 -13.42
N TYR A 43 3.82 5.45 -12.92
CA TYR A 43 4.23 5.46 -11.51
C TYR A 43 5.64 4.93 -11.33
N ALA A 44 6.50 5.78 -10.76
CA ALA A 44 7.88 5.51 -10.41
C ALA A 44 7.96 4.98 -8.97
N THR A 45 8.74 3.92 -8.80
CA THR A 45 8.99 3.24 -7.54
C THR A 45 10.48 2.94 -7.40
N THR A 46 10.94 2.92 -6.15
CA THR A 46 12.29 2.44 -5.80
C THR A 46 12.19 1.11 -5.07
N GLN A 47 13.28 0.35 -5.08
CA GLN A 47 13.40 -0.95 -4.42
C GLN A 47 14.55 -0.89 -3.41
N ASN A 48 14.59 -1.85 -2.48
CA ASN A 48 15.65 -2.03 -1.48
C ASN A 48 16.57 -3.22 -1.79
N GLU A 49 16.35 -3.89 -2.93
CA GLU A 49 17.12 -5.04 -3.38
C GLU A 49 17.12 -5.12 -4.91
N ASP A 50 18.12 -5.81 -5.46
CA ASP A 50 18.27 -5.99 -6.91
C ASP A 50 17.06 -6.71 -7.53
N PHE A 51 16.66 -6.29 -8.73
CA PHE A 51 15.38 -6.71 -9.29
C PHE A 51 15.40 -6.97 -10.80
N HIS A 52 14.39 -7.69 -11.27
CA HIS A 52 14.04 -7.80 -12.69
C HIS A 52 12.82 -6.94 -13.00
N ILE A 53 12.69 -6.50 -14.26
CA ILE A 53 11.50 -5.77 -14.73
C ILE A 53 10.72 -6.57 -15.78
N GLY A 54 9.40 -6.40 -15.76
CA GLY A 54 8.48 -6.87 -16.80
C GLY A 54 8.48 -5.97 -18.03
N THR A 55 7.67 -6.32 -19.03
CA THR A 55 7.64 -5.66 -20.35
C THR A 55 6.97 -4.29 -20.37
N ARG A 56 6.19 -3.94 -19.33
CA ARG A 56 5.45 -2.68 -19.18
C ARG A 56 6.08 -1.75 -18.13
N VAL A 57 7.36 -1.95 -17.85
CA VAL A 57 8.15 -1.17 -16.91
C VAL A 57 9.43 -0.73 -17.60
N LYS A 58 9.91 0.46 -17.27
CA LYS A 58 11.22 0.99 -17.66
C LYS A 58 12.11 1.08 -16.44
N ALA A 59 13.39 0.76 -16.62
CA ALA A 59 14.44 1.04 -15.65
C ALA A 59 15.06 2.40 -15.96
N LEU A 60 14.97 3.33 -15.03
CA LEU A 60 15.61 4.63 -15.08
C LEU A 60 16.92 4.52 -14.29
N VAL A 61 18.03 4.36 -15.02
CA VAL A 61 19.36 4.19 -14.41
C VAL A 61 20.02 5.56 -14.26
N PHE A 62 20.50 5.87 -13.06
CA PHE A 62 21.24 7.10 -12.79
C PHE A 62 22.54 7.15 -13.60
N LYS A 63 22.82 8.30 -14.21
CA LYS A 63 24.01 8.48 -15.05
C LYS A 63 25.29 8.64 -14.22
N ASP A 64 25.15 9.09 -12.99
CA ASP A 64 26.22 9.43 -12.05
C ASP A 64 26.31 8.39 -10.92
N GLY A 65 25.82 7.18 -11.16
CA GLY A 65 25.95 6.04 -10.26
C GLY A 65 24.97 6.03 -9.09
N LYS A 66 25.36 5.32 -8.03
CA LYS A 66 24.53 4.97 -6.88
C LYS A 66 23.94 6.19 -6.16
N LYS A 67 22.76 5.98 -5.59
CA LYS A 67 22.00 6.93 -4.77
C LYS A 67 21.45 6.21 -3.54
N SER A 68 21.35 6.93 -2.43
CA SER A 68 20.70 6.45 -1.20
C SER A 68 19.21 6.20 -1.41
N GLU A 69 18.56 5.57 -0.44
CA GLU A 69 17.11 5.40 -0.45
C GLU A 69 16.36 6.72 -0.50
N ASN A 70 16.71 7.67 0.37
CA ASN A 70 16.09 8.98 0.44
C ASN A 70 16.16 9.75 -0.89
N VAL A 71 17.33 9.77 -1.51
CA VAL A 71 17.48 10.40 -2.83
C VAL A 71 16.61 9.69 -3.87
N ARG A 72 16.58 8.35 -3.89
CA ARG A 72 15.72 7.60 -4.82
C ARG A 72 14.22 7.86 -4.56
N LEU A 73 13.80 7.99 -3.30
CA LEU A 73 12.43 8.35 -2.92
C LEU A 73 12.07 9.76 -3.40
N PHE A 74 12.97 10.72 -3.25
CA PHE A 74 12.79 12.08 -3.75
C PHE A 74 12.61 12.10 -5.27
N PHE A 75 13.50 11.42 -6.02
CA PHE A 75 13.38 11.30 -7.47
C PHE A 75 12.09 10.61 -7.90
N SER A 76 11.70 9.51 -7.25
CA SER A 76 10.44 8.81 -7.53
C SER A 76 9.26 9.74 -7.35
N SER A 77 9.23 10.51 -6.26
CA SER A 77 8.21 11.52 -5.98
C SER A 77 8.18 12.64 -7.02
N ALA A 78 9.35 13.16 -7.43
CA ALA A 78 9.46 14.19 -8.44
C ALA A 78 8.99 13.71 -9.83
N ILE A 79 9.28 12.46 -10.19
CA ILE A 79 8.77 11.83 -11.42
C ILE A 79 7.26 11.62 -11.34
N ASN A 80 6.73 11.18 -10.20
CA ASN A 80 5.30 10.92 -10.01
C ASN A 80 4.43 12.17 -10.17
N LYS A 81 5.00 13.38 -10.00
CA LYS A 81 4.28 14.63 -10.34
C LYS A 81 3.87 14.71 -11.83
N LEU A 82 4.58 14.00 -12.72
CA LEU A 82 4.22 13.92 -14.14
C LEU A 82 2.99 13.04 -14.41
N GLN A 83 2.50 12.28 -13.43
CA GLN A 83 1.34 11.40 -13.57
C GLN A 83 0.08 12.15 -14.04
N ILE A 84 -0.03 13.45 -13.73
CA ILE A 84 -1.11 14.32 -14.21
C ILE A 84 -1.18 14.41 -15.75
N LEU A 85 -0.08 14.13 -16.46
CA LEU A 85 -0.02 14.10 -17.92
C LEU A 85 -0.53 12.78 -18.52
N PHE A 86 -0.85 11.78 -17.68
CA PHE A 86 -1.17 10.41 -18.07
C PHE A 86 -2.47 9.91 -17.44
N THR A 87 -3.45 10.79 -17.24
CA THR A 87 -4.76 10.45 -16.66
C THR A 87 -5.61 9.55 -17.55
N ASP A 88 -5.38 9.56 -18.86
CA ASP A 88 -6.05 8.68 -19.80
C ASP A 88 -5.26 7.38 -20.00
N TYR A 89 -5.93 6.23 -19.87
CA TYR A 89 -5.31 4.90 -20.03
C TYR A 89 -4.60 4.71 -21.40
N SER A 90 -4.99 5.49 -22.41
CA SER A 90 -4.39 5.48 -23.76
C SER A 90 -3.10 6.29 -23.88
N SER A 91 -2.77 7.13 -22.88
CA SER A 91 -1.59 7.98 -22.87
C SER A 91 -0.40 7.23 -22.29
N ASN A 92 0.48 6.74 -23.16
CA ASN A 92 1.72 6.06 -22.76
C ASN A 92 2.92 7.02 -22.82
N ALA A 93 3.83 6.88 -21.87
CA ALA A 93 5.04 7.70 -21.80
C ALA A 93 6.18 7.20 -22.68
N THR A 94 6.11 5.95 -23.17
CA THR A 94 7.24 5.19 -23.72
C THR A 94 8.20 6.03 -24.59
N ASP A 95 7.74 6.61 -25.70
CA ASP A 95 8.61 7.36 -26.63
C ASP A 95 8.77 8.85 -26.25
N LYS A 96 7.95 9.32 -25.32
CA LYS A 96 7.91 10.72 -24.87
C LYS A 96 8.77 10.93 -23.63
N LEU A 97 9.16 9.87 -22.92
CA LEU A 97 9.84 9.92 -21.64
C LEU A 97 11.08 10.84 -21.63
N PRO A 98 11.97 10.81 -22.63
CA PRO A 98 13.15 11.69 -22.67
C PRO A 98 12.83 13.19 -22.78
N LYS A 99 11.58 13.56 -23.12
CA LYS A 99 11.17 14.96 -23.31
C LYS A 99 10.59 15.59 -22.05
N TYR A 100 10.17 14.78 -21.08
CA TYR A 100 9.61 15.31 -19.84
C TYR A 100 10.69 15.83 -18.90
N LYS A 101 10.33 16.83 -18.11
CA LYS A 101 11.22 17.50 -17.17
C LYS A 101 10.67 17.33 -15.77
N ILE A 102 11.55 17.01 -14.83
CA ILE A 102 11.27 17.04 -13.39
C ILE A 102 11.99 18.24 -12.77
N GLN A 103 11.46 18.74 -11.66
CA GLN A 103 12.10 19.80 -10.87
C GLN A 103 12.84 19.16 -9.70
N LEU A 104 14.09 19.58 -9.49
CA LEU A 104 14.96 19.09 -8.44
C LEU A 104 15.63 20.28 -7.72
N PRO A 105 15.96 20.15 -6.43
CA PRO A 105 16.76 21.12 -5.69
C PRO A 105 18.16 21.25 -6.30
N VAL A 106 18.69 22.47 -6.26
CA VAL A 106 19.98 22.83 -6.86
C VAL A 106 20.76 23.72 -5.90
N LEU A 107 22.04 23.40 -5.71
CA LEU A 107 23.00 24.21 -4.96
C LEU A 107 24.21 24.47 -5.86
N ASN A 108 24.56 25.73 -6.06
CA ASN A 108 25.68 26.15 -6.92
C ASN A 108 25.60 25.59 -8.36
N GLY A 109 24.39 25.45 -8.91
CA GLY A 109 24.16 24.94 -10.26
C GLY A 109 24.27 23.42 -10.41
N GLN A 110 24.49 22.69 -9.31
CA GLN A 110 24.51 21.23 -9.24
C GLN A 110 23.26 20.73 -8.52
N ILE A 111 22.83 19.49 -8.78
CA ILE A 111 21.73 18.88 -8.03
C ILE A 111 22.13 18.78 -6.55
N ASP A 112 21.28 19.27 -5.66
CA ASP A 112 21.54 19.24 -4.23
C ASP A 112 21.02 17.93 -3.62
N TYR A 113 21.86 16.90 -3.66
CA TYR A 113 21.54 15.61 -3.06
C TYR A 113 21.48 15.67 -1.54
N ASN A 114 22.30 16.51 -0.89
CA ASN A 114 22.29 16.64 0.57
C ASN A 114 20.96 17.21 1.07
N PHE A 115 20.40 18.19 0.35
CA PHE A 115 19.06 18.66 0.65
C PHE A 115 18.02 17.54 0.53
N MET A 116 18.09 16.70 -0.53
CA MET A 116 17.14 15.59 -0.70
C MET A 116 17.22 14.58 0.45
N GLU A 117 18.42 14.28 0.93
CA GLU A 117 18.65 13.42 2.10
C GLU A 117 17.95 13.98 3.33
N SER A 118 18.38 15.17 3.77
CA SER A 118 17.87 15.78 4.99
C SER A 118 16.38 16.06 4.93
N PHE A 119 15.85 16.44 3.76
CA PHE A 119 14.42 16.69 3.58
C PHE A 119 13.57 15.42 3.79
N ILE A 120 14.01 14.26 3.27
CA ILE A 120 13.28 13.01 3.48
C ILE A 120 13.42 12.55 4.93
N GLU A 121 14.63 12.64 5.52
CA GLU A 121 14.86 12.29 6.93
C GLU A 121 13.98 13.11 7.89
N GLU A 122 13.89 14.42 7.66
CA GLU A 122 13.05 15.33 8.46
C GLU A 122 11.55 14.95 8.33
N LEU A 123 11.08 14.67 7.11
CA LEU A 123 9.69 14.25 6.87
C LEU A 123 9.35 12.91 7.53
N GLU A 124 10.27 11.95 7.50
CA GLU A 124 10.09 10.66 8.15
C GLU A 124 10.07 10.79 9.68
N ALA A 125 10.96 11.62 10.24
CA ALA A 125 10.99 11.90 11.67
C ALA A 125 9.68 12.56 12.15
N GLU A 126 9.19 13.58 11.43
CA GLU A 126 7.91 14.23 11.72
C GLU A 126 6.75 13.22 11.71
N ARG A 127 6.72 12.33 10.71
CA ARG A 127 5.67 11.31 10.60
C ARG A 127 5.71 10.29 11.73
N ILE A 128 6.91 9.85 12.13
CA ILE A 128 7.09 8.91 13.24
C ILE A 128 6.57 9.55 14.53
N GLU A 129 6.92 10.81 14.80
CA GLU A 129 6.45 11.53 16.00
C GLU A 129 4.92 11.65 16.04
N GLU A 130 4.28 12.00 14.91
CA GLU A 130 2.82 12.06 14.79
C GLU A 130 2.17 10.69 15.11
N LEU A 131 2.71 9.61 14.55
CA LEU A 131 2.21 8.25 14.78
C LEU A 131 2.40 7.80 16.23
N GLU A 132 3.55 8.09 16.83
CA GLU A 132 3.81 7.79 18.24
C GLU A 132 2.83 8.51 19.17
N ALA A 133 2.55 9.80 18.90
CA ALA A 133 1.56 10.56 19.64
C ALA A 133 0.15 9.96 19.48
N TYR A 134 -0.25 9.61 18.26
CA TYR A 134 -1.53 8.98 17.98
C TYR A 134 -1.67 7.65 18.74
N LEU A 135 -0.70 6.74 18.62
CA LEU A 135 -0.70 5.45 19.30
C LEU A 135 -0.75 5.60 20.82
N SER A 136 -0.08 6.60 21.36
CA SER A 136 -0.09 6.90 22.79
C SER A 136 -1.48 7.35 23.25
N VAL A 137 -2.13 8.27 22.53
CA VAL A 137 -3.47 8.80 22.89
C VAL A 137 -4.57 7.76 22.65
N SER A 138 -4.44 6.92 21.63
CA SER A 138 -5.40 5.85 21.34
C SER A 138 -5.23 4.63 22.24
N GLY A 139 -4.22 4.60 23.13
CA GLY A 139 -3.90 3.45 23.97
C GLY A 139 -3.41 2.22 23.19
N LEU A 140 -2.91 2.42 21.96
CA LEU A 140 -2.42 1.37 21.06
C LEU A 140 -0.89 1.25 21.08
N LYS A 141 -0.23 1.96 22.00
CA LYS A 141 1.24 1.93 22.14
C LYS A 141 1.75 0.60 22.71
N ASP A 142 0.92 -0.11 23.47
CA ASP A 142 1.31 -1.41 24.01
C ASP A 142 1.22 -2.48 22.93
N THR A 143 2.38 -2.99 22.52
CA THR A 143 2.52 -4.09 21.56
C THR A 143 2.95 -5.39 22.23
N GLN A 144 3.02 -5.43 23.57
CA GLN A 144 3.38 -6.62 24.31
C GLN A 144 2.12 -7.37 24.73
N LEU A 145 2.13 -8.68 24.53
CA LEU A 145 1.07 -9.54 25.05
C LEU A 145 1.17 -9.57 26.57
N THR A 146 0.04 -9.32 27.23
CA THR A 146 -0.12 -9.54 28.66
C THR A 146 0.11 -11.01 29.01
N ALA A 147 0.37 -11.30 30.29
CA ALA A 147 0.50 -12.67 30.76
C ALA A 147 -0.76 -13.52 30.46
N ASP A 148 -1.94 -12.90 30.50
CA ASP A 148 -3.21 -13.56 30.18
C ASP A 148 -3.33 -13.88 28.69
N GLU A 149 -2.91 -12.97 27.81
CA GLU A 149 -2.90 -13.20 26.36
C GLU A 149 -1.86 -14.24 25.94
N LEU A 150 -0.67 -14.24 26.55
CA LEU A 150 0.32 -15.30 26.37
C LEU A 150 -0.24 -16.65 26.80
N SER A 151 -0.89 -16.70 27.98
CA SER A 151 -1.54 -17.92 28.48
C SER A 151 -2.65 -18.40 27.54
N ALA A 152 -3.46 -17.49 26.99
CA ALA A 152 -4.51 -17.82 26.03
C ALA A 152 -3.93 -18.38 24.72
N LEU A 153 -2.85 -17.78 24.21
CA LEU A 153 -2.15 -18.25 23.02
C LEU A 153 -1.51 -19.62 23.23
N ASP A 154 -0.92 -19.86 24.39
CA ASP A 154 -0.36 -21.17 24.75
C ASP A 154 -1.43 -22.24 24.83
N LYS A 155 -2.60 -21.93 25.42
CA LYS A 155 -3.76 -22.84 25.44
C LYS A 155 -4.22 -23.19 24.02
N LEU A 156 -4.27 -22.20 23.13
CA LEU A 156 -4.63 -22.38 21.72
C LEU A 156 -3.61 -23.26 20.99
N LYS A 157 -2.30 -23.00 21.16
CA LYS A 157 -1.23 -23.76 20.50
C LYS A 157 -1.05 -25.18 21.03
N SER A 158 -1.27 -25.38 22.33
CA SER A 158 -1.03 -26.68 22.98
C SER A 158 -2.13 -27.72 22.75
N ASN A 159 -3.05 -27.50 21.80
CA ASN A 159 -4.22 -28.36 21.55
C ASN A 159 -5.06 -28.65 22.81
N LYS A 160 -4.98 -27.78 23.82
CA LYS A 160 -5.81 -27.87 25.04
C LYS A 160 -7.22 -27.33 24.84
N ILE A 161 -7.50 -26.79 23.65
CA ILE A 161 -8.83 -26.35 23.24
C ILE A 161 -9.45 -27.44 22.37
N PHE A 162 -10.62 -27.93 22.78
CA PHE A 162 -11.38 -28.93 22.06
C PHE A 162 -12.47 -28.24 21.25
N TRP A 163 -12.28 -28.21 19.94
CA TRP A 163 -13.28 -27.72 19.01
C TRP A 163 -14.30 -28.83 18.73
N LYS A 164 -15.58 -28.47 18.74
CA LYS A 164 -16.67 -29.35 18.36
C LYS A 164 -17.52 -28.65 17.32
N GLU A 165 -17.94 -29.40 16.30
CA GLU A 165 -18.83 -28.90 15.27
C GLU A 165 -20.26 -28.81 15.79
N TYR A 166 -20.91 -27.70 15.46
CA TYR A 166 -22.33 -27.45 15.72
C TYR A 166 -22.96 -26.91 14.45
N THR A 167 -24.19 -27.31 14.15
CA THR A 167 -24.97 -26.68 13.09
C THR A 167 -25.57 -25.37 13.60
N ILE A 168 -25.87 -24.42 12.70
CA ILE A 168 -26.40 -23.10 13.09
C ILE A 168 -27.72 -23.23 13.87
N ASP A 169 -28.60 -24.16 13.49
CA ASP A 169 -29.87 -24.42 14.16
C ASP A 169 -29.72 -25.03 15.56
N GLN A 170 -28.58 -25.64 15.88
CA GLN A 170 -28.28 -26.08 17.25
C GLN A 170 -27.90 -24.92 18.18
N LEU A 171 -27.39 -23.83 17.61
CA LEU A 171 -26.89 -22.68 18.37
C LEU A 171 -27.88 -21.51 18.39
N PHE A 172 -28.71 -21.38 17.37
CA PHE A 172 -29.56 -20.21 17.15
C PHE A 172 -30.95 -20.58 16.60
N ASP A 173 -31.96 -19.87 17.09
CA ASP A 173 -33.28 -19.87 16.46
C ASP A 173 -33.23 -19.06 15.15
N ILE A 174 -33.50 -19.72 14.02
CA ILE A 174 -33.52 -19.07 12.70
C ILE A 174 -34.90 -18.44 12.47
N VAL A 175 -35.06 -17.20 12.92
CA VAL A 175 -36.31 -16.43 12.77
C VAL A 175 -36.28 -15.63 11.47
N THR A 176 -37.32 -15.79 10.64
CA THR A 176 -37.56 -14.90 9.50
C THR A 176 -38.63 -13.87 9.86
N THR A 177 -38.45 -12.61 9.44
CA THR A 177 -39.48 -11.59 9.64
C THR A 177 -40.75 -11.96 8.89
N ALA A 178 -41.86 -12.08 9.62
CA ALA A 178 -43.18 -12.40 9.06
C ALA A 178 -43.67 -11.38 8.01
N HIS A 179 -43.19 -10.14 8.09
CA HIS A 179 -43.50 -9.09 7.13
C HIS A 179 -42.21 -8.52 6.51
N ARG A 180 -42.10 -8.65 5.18
CA ARG A 180 -41.04 -7.97 4.42
C ARG A 180 -41.45 -6.52 4.24
N PHE A 181 -40.68 -5.60 4.79
CA PHE A 181 -40.88 -4.18 4.51
C PHE A 181 -40.29 -3.85 3.13
N ASP A 182 -41.06 -3.16 2.29
CA ASP A 182 -40.56 -2.58 1.06
C ASP A 182 -39.66 -1.40 1.43
N ALA A 183 -38.36 -1.51 1.17
CA ALA A 183 -37.38 -0.49 1.52
C ALA A 183 -37.69 0.89 0.92
N ASN A 184 -38.48 0.95 -0.16
CA ASN A 184 -38.90 2.22 -0.78
C ASN A 184 -40.10 2.87 -0.08
N LYS A 185 -40.74 2.18 0.87
CA LYS A 185 -41.91 2.65 1.63
C LYS A 185 -41.57 3.02 3.08
N ILE A 186 -40.30 2.93 3.46
CA ILE A 186 -39.82 3.24 4.81
C ILE A 186 -39.12 4.60 4.75
N ASN A 187 -39.45 5.49 5.68
CA ASN A 187 -38.70 6.72 5.84
C ASN A 187 -37.43 6.42 6.65
N ILE A 188 -36.27 6.47 6.00
CA ILE A 188 -34.98 6.21 6.63
C ILE A 188 -34.41 7.55 7.11
N ILE A 189 -34.07 7.64 8.39
CA ILE A 189 -33.49 8.85 8.98
C ILE A 189 -32.01 8.63 9.32
N GLU A 190 -31.24 9.71 9.37
CA GLU A 190 -29.79 9.66 9.64
C GLU A 190 -29.47 9.37 11.11
N ASN A 191 -30.31 9.85 12.03
CA ASN A 191 -30.12 9.70 13.46
C ASN A 191 -31.40 9.14 14.09
N GLY A 192 -31.34 7.90 14.56
CA GLY A 192 -32.44 7.25 15.24
C GLY A 192 -31.96 6.24 16.28
N ARG A 193 -32.92 5.63 16.97
CA ARG A 193 -32.60 4.67 18.04
C ARG A 193 -32.31 3.26 17.53
N TYR A 194 -32.92 2.86 16.41
CA TYR A 194 -32.88 1.49 15.91
C TYR A 194 -32.34 1.44 14.49
N PRO A 195 -31.18 0.81 14.23
CA PRO A 195 -30.59 0.80 12.90
C PRO A 195 -31.41 -0.06 11.94
N TYR A 196 -31.61 0.42 10.72
CA TYR A 196 -32.21 -0.34 9.63
C TYR A 196 -31.13 -1.14 8.88
N ILE A 197 -31.10 -2.45 9.12
CA ILE A 197 -30.12 -3.38 8.55
C ILE A 197 -30.65 -3.99 7.25
N VAL A 198 -29.83 -3.97 6.20
CA VAL A 198 -30.12 -4.47 4.86
C VAL A 198 -28.98 -5.33 4.30
N ARG A 199 -29.18 -5.87 3.10
CA ARG A 199 -28.25 -6.78 2.38
C ARG A 199 -27.00 -6.10 1.79
N THR A 200 -26.38 -5.17 2.50
CA THR A 200 -25.12 -4.52 2.09
C THR A 200 -23.95 -5.03 2.91
N SER A 201 -22.77 -5.15 2.30
CA SER A 201 -21.51 -5.47 3.00
C SER A 201 -20.87 -4.25 3.68
N ASN A 202 -21.36 -3.05 3.37
CA ASN A 202 -20.80 -1.81 3.91
C ASN A 202 -21.45 -1.45 5.25
N ASN A 203 -20.71 -0.77 6.13
CA ASN A 203 -21.20 -0.23 7.40
C ASN A 203 -22.03 -1.24 8.22
N ASN A 204 -21.57 -2.49 8.34
CA ASN A 204 -22.27 -3.58 9.04
C ASN A 204 -23.72 -3.81 8.58
N GLY A 205 -24.02 -3.55 7.31
CA GLY A 205 -25.37 -3.71 6.76
C GLY A 205 -26.31 -2.53 7.03
N GLN A 206 -25.87 -1.49 7.74
CA GLN A 206 -26.74 -0.38 8.14
C GLN A 206 -26.93 0.63 7.01
N ARG A 207 -28.20 0.92 6.68
CA ARG A 207 -28.60 1.96 5.71
C ARG A 207 -29.02 3.29 6.36
N GLY A 208 -29.40 3.25 7.63
CA GLY A 208 -29.85 4.39 8.43
C GLY A 208 -30.55 3.90 9.69
N PHE A 209 -31.55 4.66 10.16
CA PHE A 209 -32.41 4.29 11.29
C PHE A 209 -33.90 4.43 10.92
#